data_AF-G7V7E5-F1
#
_entry.id   AF-G7V7E5-F1
#
_cell.length_a   1.000
_cell.length_b   1.000
_cell.length_c   1.000
_cell.angle_alpha   90.00
_cell.angle_beta   90.00
_cell.angle_gamma   90.00
#
_symmetry.space_group_name_H-M   'P 1'
#
loop_
_entity.id
_entity.type
_entity.pdbx_description
1 polymer ?
#
loop_
_entity_poly.entity_id
_entity_poly.type
_entity_poly.pdbx_seq_one_letter_code
_entity_poly.pdbx_strand_id
1 'polypeptide(L)'
;MIQEEKTKSQEAFTPKLEDNGEPLVPASCYPERILVRPQYFIQGLEGSIPECYVREGVLERLIEVAESLPRGWKLVLLDCWRPLALQKALFSKLCRELRERNKDLCEEEIIRRAKMFVALPSDDPIRVPGHATGGAVDLTISDNKGRILYMGSDFDETTERSFTCYYENLAREGKKLSAKEKEAMENRKMLLQLMGRANFSNYPEEWWHFDFGNMNWAIRTGAPKAIYGITKPKFRWVS
;
A
#
# COMPACT_ATOMS: atom_id res chain seq x y z
N MET A 1 -35.99 27.97 -25.55
CA MET A 1 -36.22 27.61 -24.14
C MET A 1 -35.45 26.33 -23.87
N ILE A 2 -34.18 26.47 -23.50
CA ILE A 2 -33.28 25.35 -23.20
C ILE A 2 -33.42 25.12 -21.71
N GLN A 3 -33.87 23.92 -21.33
CA GLN A 3 -34.04 23.52 -19.94
C GLN A 3 -32.68 23.15 -19.37
N GLU A 4 -32.25 23.90 -18.37
CA GLU A 4 -31.10 23.63 -17.53
C GLU A 4 -31.31 22.31 -16.76
N GLU A 5 -30.57 21.27 -17.12
CA GLU A 5 -30.42 20.10 -16.25
C GLU A 5 -29.37 20.40 -15.19
N LYS A 6 -29.90 20.67 -14.00
CA LYS A 6 -29.19 20.87 -12.74
C LYS A 6 -28.17 19.75 -12.48
N THR A 7 -26.92 20.15 -12.37
CA THR A 7 -25.83 19.41 -11.72
C THR A 7 -26.26 19.03 -10.31
N LYS A 8 -26.73 17.79 -10.10
CA LYS A 8 -26.87 17.23 -8.76
C LYS A 8 -25.46 16.97 -8.22
N SER A 9 -25.08 17.71 -7.19
CA SER A 9 -23.96 17.38 -6.32
C SER A 9 -24.14 15.95 -5.80
N GLN A 10 -23.33 15.01 -6.28
CA GLN A 10 -23.19 13.69 -5.64
C GLN A 10 -22.65 13.95 -4.22
N GLU A 11 -23.45 13.65 -3.20
CA GLU A 11 -22.93 13.53 -1.84
C GLU A 11 -21.78 12.53 -1.87
N ALA A 12 -20.62 12.92 -1.36
CA ALA A 12 -19.44 12.07 -1.34
C ALA A 12 -19.75 10.78 -0.56
N PHE A 13 -19.75 9.65 -1.26
CA PHE A 13 -19.90 8.33 -0.65
C PHE A 13 -18.83 8.16 0.43
N THR A 14 -19.25 8.12 1.69
CA THR A 14 -18.38 7.90 2.84
C THR A 14 -18.81 6.59 3.50
N PRO A 15 -18.06 5.50 3.32
CA PRO A 15 -18.37 4.23 3.97
C PRO A 15 -18.39 4.37 5.49
N LYS A 16 -19.23 3.59 6.16
CA LYS A 16 -19.18 3.46 7.62
C LYS A 16 -18.02 2.55 8.02
N LEU A 17 -17.37 2.84 9.15
CA LEU A 17 -16.44 1.91 9.78
C LEU A 17 -17.21 1.01 10.77
N GLU A 18 -17.16 -0.30 10.55
CA GLU A 18 -17.67 -1.34 11.45
C GLU A 18 -16.57 -2.37 11.68
N ASP A 19 -15.64 -2.07 12.60
CA ASP A 19 -14.51 -2.95 12.90
C ASP A 19 -15.00 -4.34 13.34
N ASN A 20 -14.57 -5.39 12.62
CA ASN A 20 -14.93 -6.76 12.92
C ASN A 20 -14.08 -7.38 14.05
N GLY A 21 -13.05 -6.68 14.53
CA GLY A 21 -12.21 -7.11 15.65
C GLY A 21 -11.25 -8.26 15.35
N GLU A 22 -11.08 -8.63 14.08
CA GLU A 22 -10.19 -9.70 13.65
C GLU A 22 -8.75 -9.46 14.12
N PRO A 23 -8.02 -10.45 14.66
CA PRO A 23 -6.69 -10.21 15.20
C PRO A 23 -5.65 -9.88 14.11
N LEU A 24 -4.56 -9.26 14.54
CA LEU A 24 -3.33 -9.26 13.74
C LEU A 24 -2.58 -10.57 13.92
N VAL A 25 -2.13 -11.15 12.80
CA VAL A 25 -1.33 -12.38 12.73
C VAL A 25 -0.01 -12.09 12.00
N PRO A 26 1.09 -12.78 12.36
CA PRO A 26 2.36 -12.63 11.66
C PRO A 26 2.28 -13.29 10.27
N ALA A 27 2.66 -12.55 9.23
CA ALA A 27 2.66 -13.07 7.87
C ALA A 27 3.87 -13.97 7.56
N SER A 28 4.90 -13.96 8.42
CA SER A 28 6.11 -14.79 8.26
C SER A 28 5.87 -16.28 8.46
N CYS A 29 4.69 -16.69 8.96
CA CYS A 29 4.37 -18.08 9.25
C CYS A 29 4.10 -18.97 8.02
N TYR A 30 4.19 -18.44 6.79
CA TYR A 30 4.07 -19.23 5.56
C TYR A 30 5.24 -19.01 4.57
N PRO A 31 6.49 -19.29 4.99
CA PRO A 31 7.71 -18.98 4.23
C PRO A 31 7.81 -19.72 2.88
N GLU A 32 7.03 -20.79 2.69
CA GLU A 32 6.99 -21.57 1.45
C GLU A 32 6.47 -20.74 0.27
N ARG A 33 5.53 -19.82 0.52
CA ARG A 33 4.88 -19.00 -0.52
C ARG A 33 4.92 -17.50 -0.24
N ILE A 34 5.08 -17.08 1.01
CA ILE A 34 5.12 -15.67 1.44
C ILE A 34 6.42 -15.41 2.19
N LEU A 35 7.21 -14.44 1.75
CA LEU A 35 8.40 -13.97 2.45
C LEU A 35 8.11 -12.63 3.12
N VAL A 36 8.67 -12.42 4.30
CA VAL A 36 8.64 -11.14 5.01
C VAL A 36 10.02 -10.50 4.93
N ARG A 37 10.08 -9.25 4.47
CA ARG A 37 11.28 -8.42 4.38
C ARG A 37 10.94 -7.02 4.90
N PRO A 38 10.83 -6.84 6.23
CA PRO A 38 10.33 -5.61 6.84
C PRO A 38 11.29 -4.46 6.58
N GLN A 39 11.02 -3.69 5.54
CA GLN A 39 12.00 -2.83 4.89
C GLN A 39 12.39 -1.64 5.79
N TYR A 40 11.47 -1.17 6.62
CA TYR A 40 11.72 -0.12 7.60
C TYR A 40 12.57 -0.58 8.79
N PHE A 41 12.41 -1.85 9.21
CA PHE A 41 13.26 -2.46 10.24
C PHE A 41 14.68 -2.68 9.73
N ILE A 42 14.82 -3.18 8.51
CA ILE A 42 16.13 -3.36 7.85
C ILE A 42 16.87 -2.01 7.73
N GLN A 43 16.14 -0.91 7.54
CA GLN A 43 16.70 0.44 7.48
C GLN A 43 16.92 1.09 8.86
N GLY A 44 16.56 0.42 9.96
CA GLY A 44 16.75 0.93 11.32
C GLY A 44 15.85 2.12 11.67
N LEU A 45 14.65 2.22 11.07
CA LEU A 45 13.73 3.30 11.40
C LEU A 45 13.13 3.12 12.80
N GLU A 46 12.99 4.24 13.50
CA GLU A 46 12.39 4.28 14.84
C GLU A 46 10.96 3.73 14.84
N GLY A 47 10.66 2.88 15.83
CA GLY A 47 9.34 2.26 15.97
C GLY A 47 9.03 1.16 14.97
N SER A 48 9.96 0.80 14.08
CA SER A 48 9.81 -0.37 13.20
C SER A 48 10.02 -1.68 13.96
N ILE A 49 9.44 -2.75 13.44
CA ILE A 49 9.50 -4.10 14.03
C ILE A 49 9.97 -5.13 13.00
N PRO A 50 10.65 -6.22 13.40
CA PRO A 50 11.20 -7.22 12.49
C PRO A 50 10.15 -8.22 11.98
N GLU A 51 8.93 -7.75 11.70
CA GLU A 51 7.80 -8.60 11.28
C GLU A 51 6.78 -7.78 10.48
N CYS A 52 6.05 -8.46 9.60
CA CYS A 52 4.89 -7.93 8.91
C CYS A 52 3.62 -8.54 9.52
N TYR A 53 2.90 -7.75 10.32
CA TYR A 53 1.59 -8.15 10.84
C TYR A 53 0.47 -7.71 9.88
N VAL A 54 -0.51 -8.57 9.66
CA VAL A 54 -1.71 -8.30 8.87
C VAL A 54 -2.93 -8.85 9.59
N ARG A 55 -4.14 -8.45 9.19
CA ARG A 55 -5.37 -9.13 9.65
C ARG A 55 -5.39 -10.58 9.16
N GLU A 56 -6.05 -11.47 9.91
CA GLU A 56 -6.16 -12.90 9.54
C GLU A 56 -6.74 -13.09 8.12
N GLY A 57 -7.87 -12.47 7.80
CA GLY A 57 -8.48 -12.50 6.47
C GLY A 57 -7.67 -11.78 5.39
N VAL A 58 -6.73 -10.89 5.77
CA VAL A 58 -5.74 -10.36 4.81
C VAL A 58 -4.69 -11.43 4.51
N LEU A 59 -4.22 -12.17 5.52
CA LEU A 59 -3.29 -13.27 5.32
C LEU A 59 -3.89 -14.38 4.44
N GLU A 60 -5.15 -14.77 4.69
CA GLU A 60 -5.86 -15.75 3.86
C GLU A 60 -5.88 -15.35 2.39
N ARG A 61 -6.18 -14.08 2.10
CA ARG A 61 -6.17 -13.54 0.73
C ARG A 61 -4.77 -13.49 0.13
N LEU A 62 -3.76 -13.13 0.91
CA LEU A 62 -2.37 -13.18 0.47
C LEU A 62 -1.94 -14.63 0.16
N ILE A 63 -2.43 -15.62 0.90
CA ILE A 63 -2.21 -17.03 0.61
C ILE A 63 -2.84 -17.40 -0.73
N GLU A 64 -4.09 -17.02 -1.00
CA GLU A 64 -4.75 -17.24 -2.31
C GLU A 64 -3.93 -16.64 -3.46
N VAL A 65 -3.48 -15.40 -3.31
CA VAL A 65 -2.61 -14.73 -4.29
C VAL A 65 -1.31 -15.50 -4.46
N ALA A 66 -0.65 -15.85 -3.36
CA ALA A 66 0.63 -16.53 -3.40
C ALA A 66 0.51 -17.92 -4.03
N GLU A 67 -0.58 -18.65 -3.81
CA GLU A 67 -0.87 -19.96 -4.42
C GLU A 67 -1.10 -19.87 -5.93
N SER A 68 -1.67 -18.76 -6.42
CA SER A 68 -1.85 -18.53 -7.85
C SER A 68 -0.55 -18.22 -8.63
N LEU A 69 0.54 -17.91 -7.93
CA LEU A 69 1.84 -17.66 -8.56
C LEU A 69 2.46 -18.93 -9.14
N PRO A 70 3.32 -18.82 -10.18
CA PRO A 70 4.07 -19.96 -10.69
C PRO A 70 4.83 -20.74 -9.61
N ARG A 71 5.12 -22.01 -9.88
CA ARG A 71 5.85 -22.86 -8.94
C ARG A 71 7.21 -22.22 -8.58
N GLY A 72 7.48 -22.14 -7.28
CA GLY A 72 8.70 -21.55 -6.73
C GLY A 72 8.69 -20.03 -6.60
N TRP A 73 7.75 -19.33 -7.22
CA TRP A 73 7.57 -17.90 -7.03
C TRP A 73 6.89 -17.64 -5.69
N LYS A 74 7.12 -16.44 -5.13
CA LYS A 74 6.63 -16.06 -3.81
C LYS A 74 6.19 -14.60 -3.78
N LEU A 75 5.23 -14.29 -2.92
CA LEU A 75 5.00 -12.93 -2.49
C LEU A 75 6.11 -12.50 -1.52
N VAL A 76 6.47 -11.23 -1.55
CA VAL A 76 7.45 -10.63 -0.64
C VAL A 76 6.85 -9.39 -0.04
N LEU A 77 6.47 -9.47 1.24
CA LEU A 77 5.91 -8.37 2.00
C LEU A 77 7.04 -7.46 2.47
N LEU A 78 6.94 -6.18 2.14
CA LEU A 78 7.93 -5.14 2.42
C LEU A 78 7.53 -4.32 3.64
N ASP A 79 6.24 -4.02 3.76
CA ASP A 79 5.65 -3.38 4.93
C ASP A 79 4.15 -3.72 5.06
N CYS A 80 3.64 -3.77 6.29
CA CYS A 80 2.26 -4.16 6.59
C CYS A 80 1.75 -3.31 7.77
N TRP A 81 1.27 -3.90 8.86
CA TRP A 81 0.84 -3.09 9.99
C TRP A 81 1.97 -2.20 10.55
N ARG A 82 1.69 -0.90 10.66
CA ARG A 82 2.64 0.11 11.15
C ARG A 82 2.26 0.62 12.54
N PRO A 83 3.18 0.60 13.52
CA PRO A 83 3.04 1.38 14.74
C PRO A 83 2.93 2.87 14.45
N LEU A 84 2.18 3.61 15.29
CA LEU A 84 2.04 5.07 15.17
C LEU A 84 3.40 5.78 15.23
N ALA A 85 4.35 5.27 16.03
CA ALA A 85 5.71 5.81 16.11
C ALA A 85 6.43 5.74 14.75
N LEU A 86 6.35 4.60 14.07
CA LEU A 86 6.91 4.42 12.73
C LEU A 86 6.22 5.35 11.71
N GLN A 87 4.90 5.46 11.75
CA GLN A 87 4.15 6.37 10.86
C GLN A 87 4.62 7.83 11.04
N LYS A 88 4.83 8.28 12.28
CA LYS A 88 5.37 9.63 12.60
C LYS A 88 6.81 9.80 12.09
N ALA A 89 7.64 8.78 12.25
CA ALA A 89 9.02 8.80 11.78
C ALA A 89 9.11 8.91 10.25
N LEU A 90 8.32 8.11 9.52
CA LEU A 90 8.25 8.13 8.06
C LEU A 90 7.78 9.49 7.53
N PHE A 91 6.67 10.00 8.05
CA PHE A 91 6.14 11.30 7.62
C PHE A 91 7.17 12.42 7.85
N SER A 92 7.80 12.43 9.03
CA SER A 92 8.80 13.43 9.39
C SER A 92 10.06 13.35 8.51
N LYS A 93 10.51 12.13 8.18
CA LYS A 93 11.64 11.89 7.28
C LYS A 93 11.32 12.37 5.86
N LEU A 94 10.16 12.03 5.33
CA LEU A 94 9.76 12.47 3.98
C LEU A 94 9.65 13.99 3.87
N CYS A 95 9.02 14.66 4.86
CA CYS A 95 8.98 16.12 4.87
C CYS A 95 10.38 16.74 4.88
N ARG A 96 11.35 16.13 5.60
CA ARG A 96 12.74 16.59 5.61
C ARG A 96 13.40 16.43 4.24
N GLU A 97 13.27 15.27 3.61
CA GLU A 97 13.81 15.03 2.27
C GLU A 97 13.22 15.98 1.22
N LEU A 98 11.91 16.25 1.30
CA LEU A 98 11.24 17.20 0.40
C LEU A 98 11.76 18.63 0.59
N ARG A 99 11.97 19.07 1.84
CA ARG A 99 12.60 20.36 2.16
C ARG A 99 14.02 20.47 1.61
N GLU A 100 14.81 19.42 1.76
CA GLU A 100 16.20 19.40 1.30
C GLU A 100 16.30 19.45 -0.24
N ARG A 101 15.40 18.73 -0.93
CA ARG A 101 15.35 18.69 -2.40
C ARG A 101 14.73 19.95 -3.02
N ASN A 102 13.85 20.66 -2.31
CA ASN A 102 13.12 21.80 -2.84
C ASN A 102 13.08 22.96 -1.83
N LYS A 103 14.13 23.79 -1.84
CA LYS A 103 14.31 24.89 -0.88
C LYS A 103 13.26 26.00 -0.97
N ASP A 104 12.58 26.11 -2.10
CA ASP A 104 11.61 27.16 -2.39
C ASP A 104 10.15 26.77 -2.07
N LEU A 105 9.90 25.51 -1.70
CA LEU A 105 8.54 25.08 -1.34
C LEU A 105 8.18 25.59 0.05
N CYS A 106 6.97 26.14 0.17
CA CYS A 106 6.39 26.42 1.47
C CYS A 106 6.02 25.13 2.22
N GLU A 107 5.92 25.21 3.54
CA GLU A 107 5.62 24.04 4.39
C GLU A 107 4.27 23.39 4.04
N GLU A 108 3.28 24.18 3.62
CA GLU A 108 1.98 23.65 3.17
C GLU A 108 2.10 22.74 1.95
N GLU A 109 2.94 23.12 0.98
CA GLU A 109 3.18 22.34 -0.24
C GLU A 109 4.03 21.11 0.05
N ILE A 110 5.00 21.20 0.97
CA ILE A 110 5.76 20.04 1.46
C ILE A 110 4.83 19.03 2.11
N ILE A 111 3.95 19.47 3.01
CA ILE A 111 2.95 18.62 3.67
C ILE A 111 2.01 18.02 2.62
N ARG A 112 1.56 18.81 1.64
CA ARG A 112 0.67 18.33 0.56
C ARG A 112 1.33 17.22 -0.25
N ARG A 113 2.60 17.38 -0.65
CA ARG A 113 3.36 16.36 -1.39
C ARG A 113 3.66 15.14 -0.54
N ALA A 114 4.05 15.33 0.73
CA ALA A 114 4.31 14.22 1.64
C ALA A 114 3.07 13.33 1.80
N LYS A 115 1.88 13.92 1.94
CA LYS A 115 0.60 13.22 2.05
C LYS A 115 0.26 12.32 0.85
N MET A 116 0.85 12.55 -0.31
CA MET A 116 0.61 11.69 -1.49
C MET A 116 1.21 10.30 -1.33
N PHE A 117 2.28 10.16 -0.54
CA PHE A 117 3.03 8.91 -0.36
C PHE A 117 2.98 8.39 1.08
N VAL A 118 2.92 9.29 2.06
CA VAL A 118 2.81 8.90 3.48
C VAL A 118 1.61 9.60 4.09
N ALA A 119 0.59 8.81 4.43
CA ALA A 119 -0.58 9.31 5.13
C ALA A 119 -0.18 10.06 6.42
N LEU A 120 -0.96 11.09 6.77
CA LEU A 120 -0.73 11.80 8.03
C LEU A 120 -0.76 10.81 9.20
N PRO A 121 0.19 10.90 10.14
CA PRO A 121 0.06 10.21 11.41
C PRO A 121 -1.22 10.66 12.10
N SER A 122 -2.03 9.70 12.49
CA SER A 122 -3.33 9.96 13.10
C SER A 122 -3.71 8.78 14.00
N ASP A 123 -4.20 9.11 15.18
CA ASP A 123 -4.87 8.23 16.13
C ASP A 123 -6.40 8.43 16.13
N ASP A 124 -6.91 9.29 15.22
CA ASP A 124 -8.33 9.50 15.01
C ASP A 124 -8.99 8.23 14.40
N PRO A 125 -10.00 7.63 15.06
CA PRO A 125 -10.72 6.46 14.56
C PRO A 125 -11.40 6.66 13.19
N ILE A 126 -11.60 7.90 12.76
CA ILE A 126 -12.25 8.24 11.48
C ILE A 126 -11.21 8.49 10.39
N ARG A 127 -10.02 9.01 10.74
CA ARG A 127 -8.92 9.32 9.81
C ARG A 127 -7.74 8.40 10.06
N VAL A 128 -7.95 7.11 9.80
CA VAL A 128 -6.99 6.06 10.09
C VAL A 128 -6.08 5.81 8.88
N PRO A 129 -4.75 5.89 9.02
CA PRO A 129 -3.83 5.42 7.99
C PRO A 129 -4.07 3.93 7.70
N GLY A 130 -4.15 3.52 6.42
CA GLY A 130 -4.47 2.14 6.04
C GLY A 130 -3.63 1.10 6.79
N HIS A 131 -2.33 1.33 6.91
CA HIS A 131 -1.40 0.44 7.63
C HIS A 131 -1.68 0.31 9.13
N ALA A 132 -2.23 1.33 9.79
CA ALA A 132 -2.59 1.24 11.21
C ALA A 132 -3.73 0.24 11.49
N THR A 133 -4.47 -0.15 10.44
CA THR A 133 -5.57 -1.12 10.52
C THR A 133 -5.14 -2.58 10.33
N GLY A 134 -3.93 -2.82 9.80
CA GLY A 134 -3.50 -4.15 9.34
C GLY A 134 -4.18 -4.62 8.04
N GLY A 135 -5.01 -3.78 7.43
CA GLY A 135 -5.64 -4.01 6.12
C GLY A 135 -4.80 -3.59 4.91
N ALA A 136 -3.74 -2.81 5.12
CA ALA A 136 -2.85 -2.35 4.06
C ALA A 136 -1.56 -3.18 4.02
N VAL A 137 -1.09 -3.45 2.81
CA VAL A 137 0.11 -4.24 2.53
C VAL A 137 0.92 -3.61 1.40
N ASP A 138 2.22 -3.51 1.61
CA ASP A 138 3.21 -3.12 0.60
C ASP A 138 4.01 -4.36 0.22
N LEU A 139 4.00 -4.74 -1.07
CA LEU A 139 4.62 -5.99 -1.50
C LEU A 139 5.17 -5.98 -2.92
N THR A 140 6.00 -6.98 -3.17
CA THR A 140 6.50 -7.34 -4.51
C THR A 140 6.49 -8.87 -4.65
N ILE A 141 7.05 -9.37 -5.76
CA ILE A 141 7.11 -10.79 -6.09
C ILE A 141 8.58 -11.18 -6.27
N SER A 142 8.94 -12.40 -5.83
CA SER A 142 10.20 -13.02 -6.21
C SER A 142 9.98 -14.21 -7.13
N ASP A 143 10.88 -14.39 -8.10
CA ASP A 143 10.89 -15.55 -8.99
C ASP A 143 11.30 -16.86 -8.27
N ASN A 144 11.31 -17.97 -9.00
CA ASN A 144 11.72 -19.28 -8.50
C ASN A 144 13.19 -19.41 -8.11
N LYS A 145 13.99 -18.36 -8.31
CA LYS A 145 15.40 -18.27 -7.91
C LYS A 145 15.58 -17.26 -6.77
N GLY A 146 14.49 -16.76 -6.18
CA GLY A 146 14.50 -15.79 -5.09
C GLY A 146 14.88 -14.37 -5.51
N ARG A 147 14.82 -14.05 -6.80
CA ARG A 147 15.12 -12.70 -7.30
C ARG A 147 13.85 -11.88 -7.29
N ILE A 148 13.91 -10.69 -6.69
CA ILE A 148 12.81 -9.73 -6.73
C ILE A 148 12.58 -9.31 -8.19
N LEU A 149 11.33 -9.34 -8.63
CA LEU A 149 10.97 -8.90 -9.98
C LEU A 149 11.26 -7.40 -10.13
N TYR A 150 11.71 -7.02 -11.33
CA TYR A 150 11.94 -5.62 -11.63
C TYR A 150 10.60 -4.92 -11.84
N MET A 151 10.34 -3.92 -11.00
CA MET A 151 9.08 -3.16 -11.02
C MET A 151 9.25 -1.75 -11.59
N GLY A 152 10.42 -1.39 -12.13
CA GLY A 152 10.62 -0.12 -12.83
C GLY A 152 10.96 1.09 -11.95
N SER A 153 10.56 1.09 -10.69
CA SER A 153 10.95 2.08 -9.67
C SER A 153 11.34 1.33 -8.39
N ASP A 154 12.08 1.98 -7.51
CA ASP A 154 12.34 1.41 -6.18
C ASP A 154 11.08 1.48 -5.30
N PHE A 155 11.05 0.65 -4.26
CA PHE A 155 10.07 0.79 -3.17
C PHE A 155 10.30 2.12 -2.42
N ASP A 156 9.23 2.78 -1.98
CA ASP A 156 9.21 4.15 -1.42
C ASP A 156 9.72 5.24 -2.37
N GLU A 157 9.81 4.98 -3.68
CA GLU A 157 10.16 6.03 -4.62
C GLU A 157 9.03 7.09 -4.67
N THR A 158 9.35 8.34 -4.37
CA THR A 158 8.38 9.44 -4.29
C THR A 158 8.31 10.27 -5.58
N THR A 159 8.27 9.59 -6.73
CA THR A 159 8.18 10.19 -8.07
C THR A 159 7.04 9.57 -8.87
N GLU A 160 6.63 10.17 -9.99
CA GLU A 160 5.59 9.59 -10.87
C GLU A 160 5.92 8.16 -11.36
N ARG A 161 7.19 7.74 -11.33
CA ARG A 161 7.58 6.37 -11.67
C ARG A 161 6.99 5.34 -10.72
N SER A 162 6.61 5.72 -9.49
CA SER A 162 5.93 4.82 -8.55
C SER A 162 4.48 4.54 -8.95
N PHE A 163 3.87 5.38 -9.79
CA PHE A 163 2.45 5.25 -10.13
C PHE A 163 2.20 3.94 -10.88
N THR A 164 1.19 3.18 -10.46
CA THR A 164 0.90 1.83 -10.96
C THR A 164 0.84 1.78 -12.48
N CYS A 165 0.13 2.73 -13.09
CA CYS A 165 -0.08 2.79 -14.54
C CYS A 165 0.98 3.60 -15.31
N TYR A 166 2.10 4.01 -14.69
CA TYR A 166 3.11 4.88 -15.31
C TYR A 166 3.54 4.40 -16.70
N TYR A 167 4.06 3.17 -16.80
CA TYR A 167 4.55 2.61 -18.07
C TYR A 167 3.43 2.34 -19.08
N GLU A 168 2.25 1.94 -18.62
CA GLU A 168 1.09 1.76 -19.50
C GLU A 168 0.66 3.09 -20.14
N ASN A 169 0.68 4.18 -19.36
CA ASN A 169 0.38 5.52 -19.85
C ASN A 169 1.43 5.98 -20.87
N LEU A 170 2.72 5.77 -20.59
CA LEU A 170 3.79 6.07 -21.56
C LEU A 170 3.59 5.31 -22.89
N ALA A 171 3.24 4.03 -22.82
CA ALA A 171 2.95 3.23 -24.03
C ALA A 171 1.72 3.76 -24.78
N ARG A 172 0.66 4.14 -24.07
CA ARG A 172 -0.57 4.72 -24.65
C ARG A 172 -0.32 6.07 -25.32
N GLU A 173 0.60 6.87 -24.78
CA GLU A 173 1.08 8.13 -25.37
C GLU A 173 2.00 7.91 -26.60
N GLY A 174 2.27 6.66 -26.98
CA GLY A 174 3.13 6.34 -28.12
C GLY A 174 4.63 6.39 -27.83
N LYS A 175 5.04 6.48 -26.56
CA LYS A 175 6.47 6.44 -26.20
C LYS A 175 7.01 5.01 -26.35
N LYS A 176 8.20 4.89 -26.96
CA LYS A 176 8.86 3.61 -27.14
C LYS A 176 9.53 3.16 -25.84
N LEU A 177 8.90 2.20 -25.16
CA LEU A 177 9.47 1.56 -23.97
C LEU A 177 10.67 0.67 -24.32
N SER A 178 11.71 0.72 -23.48
CA SER A 178 12.80 -0.24 -23.47
C SER A 178 12.32 -1.64 -23.05
N ALA A 179 13.15 -2.66 -23.24
CA ALA A 179 12.82 -4.03 -22.82
C ALA A 179 12.58 -4.12 -21.29
N LYS A 180 13.36 -3.38 -20.50
CA LYS A 180 13.25 -3.34 -19.04
C LYS A 180 11.97 -2.64 -18.57
N GLU A 181 11.56 -1.57 -19.24
CA GLU A 181 10.31 -0.87 -18.91
C GLU A 181 9.08 -1.69 -19.29
N LYS A 182 9.14 -2.44 -20.39
CA LYS A 182 8.09 -3.42 -20.73
C LYS A 182 8.01 -4.54 -19.70
N GLU A 183 9.14 -5.07 -19.24
CA GLU A 183 9.19 -6.05 -18.14
C GLU A 183 8.53 -5.49 -16.87
N ALA A 184 8.87 -4.27 -16.46
CA ALA A 184 8.26 -3.61 -15.31
C ALA A 184 6.74 -3.41 -15.47
N MET A 185 6.30 -2.97 -16.65
CA MET A 185 4.89 -2.80 -16.98
C MET A 185 4.11 -4.11 -16.82
N GLU A 186 4.61 -5.21 -17.39
CA GLU A 186 3.94 -6.53 -17.29
C GLU A 186 3.98 -7.09 -15.86
N ASN A 187 5.07 -6.89 -15.11
CA ASN A 187 5.16 -7.32 -13.72
C ASN A 187 4.16 -6.57 -12.82
N ARG A 188 4.03 -5.24 -12.98
CA ARG A 188 3.03 -4.43 -12.25
C ARG A 188 1.60 -4.85 -12.61
N LYS A 189 1.33 -5.08 -13.89
CA LYS A 189 0.03 -5.54 -14.37
C LYS A 189 -0.33 -6.91 -13.80
N MET A 190 0.62 -7.85 -13.76
CA MET A 190 0.43 -9.14 -13.12
C MET A 190 0.10 -8.96 -11.64
N LEU A 191 0.91 -8.20 -10.89
CA LEU A 191 0.68 -7.95 -9.47
C LEU A 191 -0.72 -7.35 -9.22
N LEU A 192 -1.08 -6.29 -9.96
CA LEU A 192 -2.38 -5.65 -9.88
C LEU A 192 -3.54 -6.62 -10.13
N GLN A 193 -3.43 -7.48 -11.14
CA GLN A 193 -4.46 -8.47 -11.47
C GLN A 193 -4.60 -9.55 -10.40
N LEU A 194 -3.48 -10.05 -9.89
CA LEU A 194 -3.48 -11.09 -8.85
C LEU A 194 -4.09 -10.57 -7.55
N MET A 195 -3.64 -9.41 -7.09
CA MET A 195 -4.16 -8.76 -5.89
C MET A 195 -5.64 -8.39 -6.05
N GLY A 196 -6.03 -7.85 -7.22
CA GLY A 196 -7.42 -7.51 -7.52
C GLY A 196 -8.37 -8.71 -7.52
N ARG A 197 -7.92 -9.88 -8.00
CA ARG A 197 -8.71 -11.13 -7.92
C ARG A 197 -8.99 -11.59 -6.50
N ALA A 198 -8.10 -11.25 -5.56
CA ALA A 198 -8.28 -11.49 -4.13
C ALA A 198 -8.99 -10.33 -3.41
N ASN A 199 -9.63 -9.43 -4.15
CA ASN A 199 -10.40 -8.27 -3.67
C ASN A 199 -9.59 -7.16 -2.99
N PHE A 200 -8.27 -7.11 -3.19
CA PHE A 200 -7.49 -5.93 -2.79
C PHE A 200 -7.72 -4.77 -3.77
N SER A 201 -7.67 -3.54 -3.26
CA SER A 201 -7.64 -2.33 -4.07
C SER A 201 -6.25 -1.71 -4.07
N ASN A 202 -5.70 -1.39 -5.24
CA ASN A 202 -4.42 -0.70 -5.35
C ASN A 202 -4.55 0.82 -5.05
N TYR A 203 -3.50 1.39 -4.46
CA TYR A 203 -3.29 2.84 -4.42
C TYR A 203 -2.57 3.29 -5.70
N PRO A 204 -3.20 4.12 -6.57
CA PRO A 204 -2.71 4.40 -7.93
C PRO A 204 -1.30 5.00 -8.01
N GLU A 205 -0.90 5.75 -6.99
CA GLU A 205 0.39 6.42 -6.92
C GLU A 205 1.52 5.49 -6.43
N GLU A 206 1.21 4.28 -5.97
CA GLU A 206 2.17 3.31 -5.42
C GLU A 206 1.91 1.89 -5.95
N TRP A 207 2.75 1.43 -6.88
CA TRP A 207 2.57 0.10 -7.50
C TRP A 207 2.63 -1.08 -6.52
N TRP A 208 3.25 -0.89 -5.35
CA TRP A 208 3.42 -1.91 -4.32
C TRP A 208 2.27 -1.97 -3.32
N HIS A 209 1.44 -0.92 -3.23
CA HIS A 209 0.49 -0.72 -2.13
C HIS A 209 -0.91 -1.21 -2.46
N PHE A 210 -1.46 -2.00 -1.54
CA PHE A 210 -2.79 -2.59 -1.65
C PHE A 210 -3.53 -2.53 -0.32
N ASP A 211 -4.81 -2.19 -0.38
CA ASP A 211 -5.72 -2.12 0.76
C ASP A 211 -6.79 -3.23 0.66
N PHE A 212 -7.13 -3.83 1.79
CA PHE A 212 -8.33 -4.64 1.98
C PHE A 212 -9.00 -4.29 3.31
N GLY A 213 -10.34 -4.22 3.32
CA GLY A 213 -11.16 -4.07 4.52
C GLY A 213 -11.06 -2.73 5.26
N ASN A 214 -10.10 -1.86 4.95
CA ASN A 214 -10.01 -0.53 5.54
C ASN A 214 -10.81 0.53 4.75
N MET A 215 -10.74 1.79 5.19
CA MET A 215 -11.51 2.89 4.59
C MET A 215 -11.12 3.16 3.13
N ASN A 216 -9.82 3.14 2.80
CA ASN A 216 -9.35 3.31 1.42
C ASN A 216 -9.93 2.24 0.50
N TRP A 217 -9.90 0.98 0.96
CA TRP A 217 -10.50 -0.14 0.24
C TRP A 217 -12.00 0.06 0.02
N ALA A 218 -12.75 0.43 1.06
CA ALA A 218 -14.19 0.61 0.96
C ALA A 218 -14.56 1.74 -0.02
N ILE A 219 -13.82 2.86 0.02
CA ILE A 219 -14.01 3.98 -0.91
C ILE A 219 -13.70 3.54 -2.36
N ARG A 220 -12.56 2.88 -2.59
CA ARG A 220 -12.11 2.50 -3.93
C ARG A 220 -12.97 1.41 -4.58
N THR A 221 -13.48 0.48 -3.78
CA THR A 221 -14.31 -0.64 -4.27
C THR A 221 -15.80 -0.36 -4.25
N GLY A 222 -16.23 0.73 -3.59
CA GLY A 222 -17.64 1.01 -3.35
C GLY A 222 -18.28 0.09 -2.30
N ALA A 223 -17.48 -0.59 -1.48
CA ALA A 223 -18.00 -1.43 -0.40
C ALA A 223 -18.79 -0.56 0.61
N PRO A 224 -19.95 -1.03 1.09
CA PRO A 224 -20.85 -0.21 1.93
C PRO A 224 -20.21 0.17 3.28
N LYS A 225 -19.19 -0.58 3.71
CA LYS A 225 -18.49 -0.38 4.97
C LYS A 225 -17.04 -0.82 4.90
N ALA A 226 -16.19 -0.13 5.68
CA ALA A 226 -14.89 -0.62 6.08
C ALA A 226 -15.05 -1.53 7.31
N ILE A 227 -14.33 -2.64 7.33
CA ILE A 227 -14.38 -3.68 8.37
C ILE A 227 -13.15 -3.70 9.29
N TYR A 228 -12.12 -2.90 9.01
CA TYR A 228 -10.91 -2.82 9.85
C TYR A 228 -10.67 -1.40 10.36
N GLY A 229 -10.67 -1.25 11.69
CA GLY A 229 -10.24 -0.05 12.39
C GLY A 229 -8.79 -0.13 12.87
N ILE A 230 -8.34 0.87 13.66
CA ILE A 230 -7.01 0.88 14.28
C ILE A 230 -6.84 -0.37 15.15
N THR A 231 -5.66 -0.99 15.08
CA THR A 231 -5.33 -2.11 15.94
C THR A 231 -3.86 -2.16 16.30
N LYS A 232 -3.47 -3.16 17.10
CA LYS A 232 -2.09 -3.46 17.45
C LYS A 232 -1.91 -4.96 17.74
N PRO A 233 -0.74 -5.54 17.44
CA PRO A 233 -0.43 -6.91 17.80
C PRO A 233 -0.43 -7.05 19.32
N LYS A 234 -0.86 -8.21 19.81
CA LYS A 234 -0.91 -8.51 21.24
C LYS A 234 0.38 -9.20 21.65
N PHE A 235 1.23 -8.49 22.38
CA PHE A 235 2.42 -9.06 23.00
C PHE A 235 2.21 -9.16 24.51
N ARG A 236 2.45 -10.34 25.07
CA ARG A 236 2.25 -10.59 26.51
C ARG A 236 3.09 -9.66 27.40
N TRP A 237 4.29 -9.31 26.96
CA TRP A 237 5.31 -8.64 27.78
C TRP A 237 5.57 -7.19 27.38
N VAL A 238 4.84 -6.67 26.39
CA VAL A 238 4.97 -5.27 25.93
C VAL A 238 3.67 -4.58 26.29
N SER A 239 3.73 -3.74 27.34
CA SER A 239 2.62 -2.90 27.83
C SER A 239 2.59 -1.57 27.10
#